data_AF-A0A521BNI9-F1
#
_entry.id   AF-A0A521BNI9-F1
#
_cell.length_a   1.000
_cell.length_b   1.000
_cell.length_c   1.000
_cell.angle_alpha   90.00
_cell.angle_beta   90.00
_cell.angle_gamma   90.00
#
_symmetry.space_group_name_H-M   'P 1'
#
loop_
_entity.id
_entity.type
_entity.pdbx_description
1 polymer ?
#
loop_
_entity_poly.entity_id
_entity_poly.type
_entity_poly.pdbx_seq_one_letter_code
_entity_poly.pdbx_strand_id
1 'polypeptide(L)'
;MSFNELLYRELGSGTINRLKKKIMLNIRIKVFISAIVCVMLVNSAKSQVDSVVKTSTAPFMVTPINWNHLKKNAPRGKLANTVKTILLNANKFALTTWYHNVKKYQVDSTGYLDLKSKSKINEYRYRFPAAMSFGIAIAIKTGIYNPSITGISLKEAKDKAILMLRSVAYDHKVNDTRKVWGGDWQAAHWAYYAGYAGWLFWNDISAKDQAYLVKMIVAEADRFLSLAPPYYKDSKGKVLFPGDSKIEEDAWNAELLYLAAVMLPNHPHANNWSYKAVEYLIAATSLPSDLNNARMIHGRPVSSWVNGYNLEEPGFVINHGIIHPMYNALASMINAPIVFSLAGKATPEAARFNLDKIYYSITSHQFLDPPYKAPGGTMYRAGTAEVYYPEGSDWGMGVYDTYANLDIAAFTYGWDNRAKKHKGNYWAKLHAAKVLDQQKRFADRHTYANDNENSYPGKEEAIATRMGSAWMTIWLQHQIPAVYDNNPFQNSLQLDMLQ
;
A
#
# COMPACT_ATOMS: atom_id res chain seq x y z
N MET A 1 51.99 -30.34 1.19
CA MET A 1 52.78 -29.09 1.19
C MET A 1 51.90 -28.00 0.58
N SER A 2 51.52 -26.99 1.35
CA SER A 2 50.54 -25.99 0.87
C SER A 2 51.21 -24.96 -0.04
N PHE A 3 50.45 -24.37 -0.98
CA PHE A 3 50.91 -23.32 -1.91
C PHE A 3 51.58 -22.12 -1.18
N ASN A 4 51.26 -21.91 0.10
CA ASN A 4 51.87 -20.89 0.95
C ASN A 4 53.30 -21.21 1.41
N GLU A 5 53.71 -22.49 1.48
CA GLU A 5 55.07 -22.86 1.89
C GLU A 5 56.10 -22.71 0.77
N LEU A 6 55.67 -22.84 -0.50
CA LEU A 6 56.54 -22.63 -1.68
C LEU A 6 56.86 -21.14 -1.90
N LEU A 7 55.88 -20.26 -1.71
CA LEU A 7 56.06 -18.82 -1.95
C LEU A 7 57.01 -18.14 -0.95
N TYR A 8 57.10 -18.68 0.28
CA TYR A 8 57.97 -18.14 1.33
C TYR A 8 59.46 -18.48 1.12
N ARG A 9 59.75 -19.57 0.40
CA ARG A 9 61.13 -20.01 0.13
C ARG A 9 61.82 -19.24 -1.00
N GLU A 10 61.08 -18.70 -1.96
CA GLU A 10 61.66 -18.04 -3.14
C GLU A 10 61.78 -16.51 -3.05
N LEU A 11 60.91 -15.82 -2.29
CA LEU A 11 60.82 -14.34 -2.36
C LEU A 11 61.38 -13.57 -1.15
N GLY A 12 61.68 -14.24 -0.04
CA GLY A 12 62.16 -13.59 1.19
C GLY A 12 61.11 -12.68 1.86
N SER A 13 61.11 -12.65 3.20
CA SER A 13 60.10 -11.95 4.01
C SER A 13 59.98 -10.44 3.71
N GLY A 14 61.07 -9.80 3.27
CA GLY A 14 61.09 -8.38 2.91
C GLY A 14 60.33 -8.03 1.63
N THR A 15 60.32 -8.92 0.64
CA THR A 15 59.70 -8.67 -0.69
C THR A 15 58.19 -8.84 -0.62
N ILE A 16 57.71 -9.85 0.13
CA ILE A 16 56.28 -10.10 0.35
C ILE A 16 55.63 -8.92 1.10
N ASN A 17 56.32 -8.35 2.09
CA ASN A 17 55.82 -7.19 2.83
C ASN A 17 55.76 -5.91 1.96
N ARG A 18 56.71 -5.71 1.03
CA ARG A 18 56.64 -4.61 0.05
C ARG A 18 55.48 -4.78 -0.94
N LEU A 19 55.22 -6.02 -1.41
CA LEU A 19 54.12 -6.31 -2.33
C LEU A 19 52.76 -6.08 -1.66
N LYS A 20 52.58 -6.54 -0.42
CA LYS A 20 51.36 -6.29 0.38
C LYS A 20 51.12 -4.80 0.61
N LYS A 21 52.18 -4.02 0.88
CA LYS A 21 52.08 -2.57 1.08
C LYS A 21 51.69 -1.84 -0.21
N LYS A 22 52.21 -2.25 -1.37
CA LYS A 22 51.82 -1.71 -2.70
C LYS A 22 50.38 -2.06 -3.07
N ILE A 23 49.93 -3.29 -2.82
CA ILE A 23 48.55 -3.73 -3.08
C ILE A 23 47.57 -2.97 -2.17
N MET A 24 47.86 -2.84 -0.87
CA MET A 24 47.03 -2.06 0.04
C MET A 24 46.98 -0.57 -0.32
N LEU A 25 48.08 0.02 -0.80
CA LEU A 25 48.08 1.41 -1.26
C LEU A 25 47.22 1.60 -2.52
N ASN A 26 47.29 0.68 -3.49
CA ASN A 26 46.43 0.71 -4.68
C ASN A 26 44.94 0.50 -4.36
N ILE A 27 44.62 -0.36 -3.40
CA ILE A 27 43.24 -0.56 -2.92
C ILE A 27 42.74 0.72 -2.25
N ARG A 28 43.55 1.35 -1.38
CA ARG A 28 43.19 2.61 -0.72
C ARG A 28 42.96 3.74 -1.72
N ILE A 29 43.80 3.88 -2.75
CA ILE A 29 43.64 4.89 -3.80
C ILE A 29 42.36 4.66 -4.61
N LYS A 30 42.06 3.40 -5.01
CA LYS A 30 40.80 3.08 -5.71
C LYS A 30 39.57 3.35 -4.87
N VAL A 31 39.59 2.99 -3.57
CA VAL A 31 38.49 3.28 -2.65
C VAL A 31 38.31 4.79 -2.46
N PHE A 32 39.39 5.55 -2.38
CA PHE A 32 39.33 7.01 -2.23
C PHE A 32 38.78 7.70 -3.49
N ILE A 33 39.18 7.26 -4.68
CA ILE A 33 38.65 7.77 -5.96
C ILE A 33 37.16 7.42 -6.11
N SER A 34 36.75 6.18 -5.79
CA SER A 34 35.33 5.80 -5.80
C SER A 34 34.50 6.60 -4.79
N ALA A 35 35.04 6.91 -3.61
CA ALA A 35 34.39 7.76 -2.63
C ALA A 35 34.22 9.20 -3.12
N ILE A 36 35.23 9.76 -3.79
CA ILE A 36 35.16 11.11 -4.39
C ILE A 36 34.13 11.15 -5.53
N VAL A 37 34.09 10.15 -6.41
CA VAL A 37 33.10 10.04 -7.49
C VAL A 37 31.68 9.90 -6.91
N CYS A 38 31.49 9.10 -5.86
CA CYS A 38 30.21 9.03 -5.14
C CYS A 38 29.81 10.37 -4.51
N VAL A 39 30.74 11.10 -3.89
CA VAL A 39 30.46 12.42 -3.30
C VAL A 39 30.11 13.45 -4.39
N MET A 40 30.76 13.41 -5.55
CA MET A 40 30.43 14.26 -6.69
C MET A 40 29.07 13.92 -7.31
N LEU A 41 28.74 12.63 -7.46
CA LEU A 41 27.43 12.17 -7.95
C LEU A 41 26.31 12.54 -6.97
N VAL A 42 26.54 12.38 -5.66
CA VAL A 42 25.59 12.78 -4.61
C VAL A 42 25.40 14.30 -4.60
N ASN A 43 26.46 15.09 -4.74
CA ASN A 43 26.35 16.55 -4.80
C ASN A 43 25.70 17.03 -6.11
N SER A 44 25.96 16.36 -7.24
CA SER A 44 25.31 16.65 -8.52
C SER A 44 23.81 16.34 -8.47
N ALA A 45 23.43 15.16 -7.95
CA ALA A 45 22.04 14.79 -7.71
C ALA A 45 21.35 15.75 -6.73
N LYS A 46 22.02 16.15 -5.65
CA LYS A 46 21.51 17.15 -4.69
C LYS A 46 21.33 18.52 -5.34
N SER A 47 22.23 18.94 -6.23
CA SER A 47 22.10 20.20 -6.98
C SER A 47 20.99 20.16 -8.04
N GLN A 48 20.73 19.00 -8.66
CA GLN A 48 19.58 18.80 -9.56
C GLN A 48 18.26 18.80 -8.79
N VAL A 49 18.21 18.17 -7.61
CA VAL A 49 17.05 18.23 -6.71
C VAL A 49 16.81 19.67 -6.23
N ASP A 50 17.84 20.40 -5.80
CA ASP A 50 17.71 21.76 -5.29
C ASP A 50 17.31 22.79 -6.37
N SER A 51 17.65 22.55 -7.64
CA SER A 51 17.28 23.43 -8.78
C SER A 51 15.86 23.17 -9.29
N VAL A 52 15.39 21.90 -9.28
CA VAL A 52 13.99 21.56 -9.61
C VAL A 52 13.02 22.03 -8.52
N VAL A 53 13.44 21.98 -7.24
CA VAL A 53 12.61 22.43 -6.11
C VAL A 53 12.41 23.96 -6.09
N LYS A 54 13.31 24.74 -6.70
CA LYS A 54 13.24 26.22 -6.68
C LYS A 54 12.38 26.86 -7.78
N THR A 55 11.94 26.12 -8.79
CA THR A 55 11.11 26.66 -9.90
C THR A 55 9.83 25.87 -10.20
N SER A 56 9.57 24.79 -9.47
CA SER A 56 8.33 24.01 -9.61
C SER A 56 7.14 24.75 -8.99
N THR A 57 6.24 25.20 -9.86
CA THR A 57 4.86 25.58 -9.55
C THR A 57 4.05 24.33 -9.12
N ALA A 58 4.49 23.63 -8.08
CA ALA A 58 3.96 22.34 -7.61
C ALA A 58 2.42 22.23 -7.51
N PRO A 59 1.65 23.28 -7.11
CA PRO A 59 0.19 23.23 -7.09
C PRO A 59 -0.44 23.14 -8.49
N PHE A 60 0.26 23.60 -9.53
CA PHE A 60 -0.21 23.64 -10.92
C PHE A 60 0.01 22.32 -11.68
N MET A 61 0.69 21.35 -11.06
CA MET A 61 0.89 20.02 -11.65
C MET A 61 -0.23 19.03 -11.27
N VAL A 62 -1.01 19.34 -10.23
CA VAL A 62 -2.11 18.47 -9.79
C VAL A 62 -3.27 18.59 -10.75
N THR A 63 -3.76 17.45 -11.24
CA THR A 63 -5.04 17.38 -11.94
C THR A 63 -6.16 17.10 -10.93
N PRO A 64 -7.07 18.05 -10.66
CA PRO A 64 -8.16 17.82 -9.72
C PRO A 64 -9.13 16.75 -10.22
N ILE A 65 -9.79 16.06 -9.29
CA ILE A 65 -10.87 15.12 -9.61
C ILE A 65 -12.03 15.90 -10.25
N ASN A 66 -12.46 15.47 -11.44
CA ASN A 66 -13.63 16.04 -12.10
C ASN A 66 -14.92 15.45 -11.53
N TRP A 67 -15.37 16.00 -10.40
CA TRP A 67 -16.61 15.60 -9.74
C TRP A 67 -17.87 15.72 -10.62
N ASN A 68 -17.83 16.54 -11.68
CA ASN A 68 -18.98 16.70 -12.56
C ASN A 68 -19.32 15.43 -13.37
N HIS A 69 -18.39 14.48 -13.49
CA HIS A 69 -18.61 13.21 -14.18
C HIS A 69 -19.13 12.11 -13.25
N LEU A 70 -19.20 12.37 -11.93
CA LEU A 70 -19.57 11.41 -10.89
C LEU A 70 -20.87 11.84 -10.20
N LYS A 71 -21.96 11.93 -10.98
CA LYS A 71 -23.25 12.53 -10.55
C LYS A 71 -24.36 11.52 -10.25
N LYS A 72 -24.13 10.20 -10.39
CA LYS A 72 -25.17 9.22 -10.05
C LYS A 72 -25.41 9.22 -8.54
N ASN A 73 -26.64 8.92 -8.15
CA ASN A 73 -26.99 8.76 -6.74
C ASN A 73 -26.14 7.67 -6.08
N ALA A 74 -26.02 7.70 -4.75
CA ALA A 74 -25.34 6.64 -4.02
C ALA A 74 -25.97 5.26 -4.33
N PRO A 75 -25.14 4.22 -4.52
CA PRO A 75 -25.62 2.88 -4.86
C PRO A 75 -26.56 2.35 -3.77
N ARG A 76 -27.62 1.66 -4.21
CA ARG A 76 -28.65 1.06 -3.35
C ARG A 76 -28.47 -0.45 -3.30
N GLY A 77 -28.91 -1.07 -2.22
CA GLY A 77 -28.91 -2.52 -2.06
C GLY A 77 -28.40 -2.94 -0.68
N LYS A 78 -28.71 -4.19 -0.28
CA LYS A 78 -28.39 -4.68 1.07
C LYS A 78 -26.90 -4.56 1.39
N LEU A 79 -26.03 -5.06 0.50
CA LEU A 79 -24.58 -5.02 0.71
C LEU A 79 -24.04 -3.58 0.76
N ALA A 80 -24.40 -2.73 -0.20
CA ALA A 80 -24.00 -1.32 -0.22
C ALA A 80 -24.44 -0.59 1.06
N ASN A 81 -25.68 -0.81 1.53
CA ASN A 81 -26.19 -0.23 2.77
C ASN A 81 -25.43 -0.75 4.00
N THR A 82 -25.06 -2.03 4.04
CA THR A 82 -24.24 -2.61 5.11
C THR A 82 -22.86 -1.95 5.14
N VAL A 83 -22.16 -1.86 4.01
CA VAL A 83 -20.83 -1.24 3.92
C VAL A 83 -20.87 0.25 4.27
N LYS A 84 -21.87 0.98 3.77
CA LYS A 84 -22.13 2.38 4.17
C LYS A 84 -22.27 2.50 5.69
N THR A 85 -23.06 1.62 6.32
CA THR A 85 -23.26 1.65 7.78
C THR A 85 -21.96 1.39 8.52
N ILE A 86 -21.16 0.42 8.08
CA ILE A 86 -19.87 0.09 8.69
C ILE A 86 -18.91 1.29 8.63
N LEU A 87 -18.81 1.94 7.48
CA LEU A 87 -17.94 3.11 7.31
C LEU A 87 -18.42 4.29 8.15
N LEU A 88 -19.73 4.52 8.26
CA LEU A 88 -20.26 5.59 9.12
C LEU A 88 -20.05 5.30 10.61
N ASN A 89 -20.12 4.05 11.04
CA ASN A 89 -19.75 3.61 12.37
C ASN A 89 -18.25 3.86 12.66
N ALA A 90 -17.38 3.48 11.71
CA ALA A 90 -15.95 3.75 11.82
C ALA A 90 -15.68 5.27 11.92
N ASN A 91 -16.36 6.08 11.11
CA ASN A 91 -16.25 7.55 11.17
C ASN A 91 -16.77 8.13 12.48
N LYS A 92 -17.84 7.55 13.06
CA LYS A 92 -18.32 7.92 14.40
C LYS A 92 -17.20 7.72 15.41
N PHE A 93 -16.65 6.51 15.50
CA PHE A 93 -15.57 6.20 16.43
C PHE A 93 -14.34 7.09 16.20
N ALA A 94 -13.92 7.22 14.94
CA ALA A 94 -12.80 8.05 14.50
C ALA A 94 -12.93 9.49 14.98
N LEU A 95 -14.09 10.14 14.77
CA LEU A 95 -14.27 11.56 15.07
C LEU A 95 -14.60 11.86 16.54
N THR A 96 -14.92 10.82 17.33
CA THR A 96 -15.33 10.94 18.74
C THR A 96 -14.30 10.28 19.66
N THR A 97 -14.54 9.06 20.14
CA THR A 97 -13.69 8.34 21.11
C THR A 97 -12.25 8.28 20.66
N TRP A 98 -11.99 7.94 19.40
CA TRP A 98 -10.62 7.78 18.89
C TRP A 98 -9.85 9.11 18.91
N TYR A 99 -10.42 10.16 18.33
CA TYR A 99 -9.76 11.46 18.23
C TYR A 99 -9.52 12.09 19.60
N HIS A 100 -10.55 12.07 20.47
CA HIS A 100 -10.53 12.78 21.75
C HIS A 100 -9.94 11.97 22.90
N ASN A 101 -10.29 10.69 23.00
CA ASN A 101 -9.97 9.88 24.18
C ASN A 101 -8.75 8.99 23.95
N VAL A 102 -8.65 8.36 22.77
CA VAL A 102 -7.55 7.45 22.43
C VAL A 102 -6.29 8.21 22.03
N LYS A 103 -6.37 9.05 20.99
CA LYS A 103 -5.20 9.81 20.49
C LYS A 103 -4.99 11.14 21.21
N LYS A 104 -6.06 11.70 21.80
CA LYS A 104 -6.03 12.98 22.51
C LYS A 104 -5.35 14.07 21.66
N TYR A 105 -5.77 14.18 20.40
CA TYR A 105 -5.12 15.08 19.46
C TYR A 105 -5.30 16.54 19.87
N GLN A 106 -4.22 17.30 19.76
CA GLN A 106 -4.16 18.72 20.08
C GLN A 106 -3.41 19.43 18.96
N VAL A 107 -3.88 20.63 18.65
CA VAL A 107 -3.20 21.55 17.74
C VAL A 107 -2.13 22.30 18.52
N ASP A 108 -0.92 22.37 18.00
CA ASP A 108 0.16 23.14 18.59
C ASP A 108 0.20 24.59 18.06
N SER A 109 1.21 25.37 18.46
CA SER A 109 1.38 26.76 18.03
C SER A 109 1.59 26.94 16.52
N THR A 110 1.90 25.86 15.79
CA THR A 110 2.07 25.89 14.33
C THR A 110 0.76 25.70 13.57
N GLY A 111 -0.34 25.41 14.27
CA GLY A 111 -1.64 25.15 13.68
C GLY A 111 -1.82 23.71 13.15
N TYR A 112 -0.90 22.80 13.49
CA TYR A 112 -0.94 21.39 13.11
C TYR A 112 -1.07 20.50 14.35
N LEU A 113 -1.45 19.24 14.15
CA LEU A 113 -1.42 18.27 15.24
C LEU A 113 0.01 18.03 15.69
N ASP A 114 0.22 17.96 17.00
CA ASP A 114 1.44 17.38 17.56
C ASP A 114 1.39 15.86 17.46
N LEU A 115 1.74 15.33 16.29
CA LEU A 115 1.80 13.89 16.02
C LEU A 115 3.06 13.26 16.63
N LYS A 116 4.17 14.00 16.64
CA LYS A 116 5.46 13.56 17.16
C LYS A 116 5.38 13.10 18.61
N SER A 117 4.63 13.80 19.47
CA SER A 117 4.52 13.41 20.88
C SER A 117 3.68 12.16 21.15
N LYS A 118 2.89 11.67 20.17
CA LYS A 118 1.89 10.62 20.40
C LYS A 118 2.43 9.21 20.53
N SER A 119 3.64 8.96 20.04
CA SER A 119 4.30 7.66 20.11
C SER A 119 5.80 7.86 19.86
N LYS A 120 6.62 6.81 19.95
CA LYS A 120 7.98 6.76 19.36
C LYS A 120 8.00 6.01 18.02
N ILE A 121 6.92 5.29 17.70
CA ILE A 121 6.78 4.47 16.50
C ILE A 121 6.10 5.31 15.42
N ASN A 122 6.78 5.52 14.30
CA ASN A 122 6.29 6.37 13.20
C ASN A 122 4.95 5.89 12.62
N GLU A 123 4.73 4.57 12.53
CA GLU A 123 3.44 4.01 12.13
C GLU A 123 2.30 4.57 12.97
N TYR A 124 2.46 4.62 14.29
CA TYR A 124 1.38 5.07 15.18
C TYR A 124 1.14 6.58 15.09
N ARG A 125 2.18 7.33 14.72
CA ARG A 125 2.10 8.79 14.56
C ARG A 125 1.44 9.18 13.24
N TYR A 126 1.73 8.46 12.15
CA TYR A 126 1.47 8.92 10.80
C TYR A 126 0.50 8.04 10.02
N ARG A 127 0.59 6.70 10.14
CA ARG A 127 -0.39 5.79 9.50
C ARG A 127 -1.79 6.04 10.02
N PHE A 128 -1.91 6.16 11.34
CA PHE A 128 -3.20 6.20 12.01
C PHE A 128 -4.07 7.43 11.64
N PRO A 129 -3.57 8.68 11.74
CA PRO A 129 -4.33 9.84 11.28
C PRO A 129 -4.52 9.88 9.76
N ALA A 130 -3.57 9.37 8.97
CA ALA A 130 -3.75 9.27 7.51
C ALA A 130 -4.90 8.32 7.15
N ALA A 131 -4.95 7.15 7.78
CA ALA A 131 -5.97 6.13 7.60
C ALA A 131 -7.38 6.60 8.02
N MET A 132 -7.51 7.25 9.18
CA MET A 132 -8.80 7.81 9.60
C MET A 132 -9.25 8.95 8.67
N SER A 133 -8.33 9.82 8.25
CA SER A 133 -8.64 10.88 7.30
C SER A 133 -9.15 10.32 5.96
N PHE A 134 -8.54 9.24 5.46
CA PHE A 134 -8.97 8.55 4.24
C PHE A 134 -10.43 8.07 4.31
N GLY A 135 -10.82 7.34 5.36
CA GLY A 135 -12.19 6.84 5.52
C GLY A 135 -13.23 7.96 5.66
N ILE A 136 -12.90 9.01 6.42
CA ILE A 136 -13.77 10.18 6.60
C ILE A 136 -13.92 10.96 5.28
N ALA A 137 -12.81 11.18 4.57
CA ALA A 137 -12.81 11.88 3.28
C ALA A 137 -13.70 11.19 2.26
N ILE A 138 -13.62 9.86 2.16
CA ILE A 138 -14.45 9.06 1.27
C ILE A 138 -15.93 9.22 1.60
N ALA A 139 -16.32 9.09 2.88
CA ALA A 139 -17.73 9.21 3.26
C ALA A 139 -18.29 10.61 2.96
N ILE A 140 -17.49 11.66 3.17
CA ILE A 140 -17.89 13.03 2.86
C ILE A 140 -18.02 13.22 1.35
N LYS A 141 -16.99 12.87 0.56
CA LYS A 141 -16.95 13.16 -0.87
C LYS A 141 -17.89 12.33 -1.72
N THR A 142 -18.26 11.13 -1.24
CA THR A 142 -19.28 10.29 -1.89
C THR A 142 -20.71 10.60 -1.42
N GLY A 143 -20.88 11.59 -0.52
CA GLY A 143 -22.19 12.10 -0.09
C GLY A 143 -22.93 11.20 0.90
N ILE A 144 -22.27 10.21 1.52
CA ILE A 144 -22.91 9.33 2.50
C ILE A 144 -22.74 9.76 3.95
N TYR A 145 -21.84 10.71 4.23
CA TYR A 145 -21.62 11.24 5.57
C TYR A 145 -22.94 11.73 6.19
N ASN A 146 -23.20 11.34 7.44
CA ASN A 146 -24.45 11.67 8.12
C ASN A 146 -24.18 12.09 9.58
N PRO A 147 -24.33 13.39 9.91
CA PRO A 147 -24.14 13.91 11.26
C PRO A 147 -25.02 13.24 12.32
N SER A 148 -26.23 12.78 11.96
CA SER A 148 -27.13 12.09 12.90
C SER A 148 -26.62 10.70 13.30
N ILE A 149 -25.73 10.10 12.51
CA ILE A 149 -25.10 8.81 12.81
C ILE A 149 -23.75 9.03 13.51
N THR A 150 -22.93 9.94 12.99
CA THR A 150 -21.58 10.18 13.50
C THR A 150 -21.56 11.01 14.79
N GLY A 151 -22.64 11.75 15.07
CA GLY A 151 -22.72 12.69 16.18
C GLY A 151 -21.87 13.96 15.99
N ILE A 152 -21.28 14.14 14.81
CA ILE A 152 -20.36 15.24 14.50
C ILE A 152 -20.85 15.96 13.24
N SER A 153 -20.81 17.29 13.25
CA SER A 153 -21.25 18.09 12.10
C SER A 153 -20.36 17.81 10.87
N LEU A 154 -20.92 17.96 9.67
CA LEU A 154 -20.17 17.78 8.43
C LEU A 154 -18.94 18.72 8.36
N LYS A 155 -19.11 19.97 8.81
CA LYS A 155 -18.02 20.96 8.85
C LYS A 155 -16.89 20.50 9.77
N GLU A 156 -17.22 20.14 11.00
CA GLU A 156 -16.22 19.68 11.98
C GLU A 156 -15.51 18.41 11.52
N ALA A 157 -16.26 17.45 10.93
CA ALA A 157 -15.68 16.22 10.39
C ALA A 157 -14.68 16.50 9.26
N LYS A 158 -15.04 17.40 8.35
CA LYS A 158 -14.15 17.86 7.27
C LYS A 158 -12.91 18.57 7.83
N ASP A 159 -13.10 19.50 8.76
CA ASP A 159 -12.01 20.25 9.40
C ASP A 159 -11.03 19.30 10.11
N LYS A 160 -11.54 18.31 10.88
CA LYS A 160 -10.71 17.27 11.53
C LYS A 160 -9.97 16.39 10.51
N ALA A 161 -10.64 15.95 9.44
CA ALA A 161 -10.01 15.12 8.40
C ALA A 161 -8.88 15.85 7.67
N ILE A 162 -9.11 17.11 7.29
CA ILE A 162 -8.12 17.98 6.66
C ILE A 162 -6.96 18.27 7.64
N LEU A 163 -7.26 18.52 8.92
CA LEU A 163 -6.24 18.75 9.93
C LEU A 163 -5.34 17.52 10.11
N MET A 164 -5.90 16.31 10.13
CA MET A 164 -5.12 15.07 10.23
C MET A 164 -4.19 14.89 9.03
N LEU A 165 -4.71 14.92 7.79
CA LEU A 165 -3.90 14.68 6.60
C LEU A 165 -2.82 15.74 6.41
N ARG A 166 -3.13 17.02 6.68
CA ARG A 166 -2.15 18.10 6.51
C ARG A 166 -1.07 18.05 7.58
N SER A 167 -1.37 17.54 8.77
CA SER A 167 -0.38 17.37 9.84
C SER A 167 0.61 16.24 9.54
N VAL A 168 0.14 15.18 8.87
CA VAL A 168 1.01 14.10 8.36
C VAL A 168 1.99 14.67 7.34
N ALA A 169 1.49 15.43 6.35
CA ALA A 169 2.35 16.07 5.33
C ALA A 169 3.28 17.11 5.95
N TYR A 170 2.79 17.92 6.89
CA TYR A 170 3.57 18.93 7.58
C TYR A 170 4.78 18.33 8.30
N ASP A 171 4.64 17.17 8.96
CA ASP A 171 5.75 16.55 9.69
C ASP A 171 6.81 15.87 8.81
N HIS A 172 6.53 15.70 7.52
CA HIS A 172 7.41 14.98 6.60
C HIS A 172 8.75 15.71 6.38
N LYS A 173 9.84 14.96 6.29
CA LYS A 173 11.21 15.49 6.20
C LYS A 173 11.46 16.43 5.03
N VAL A 174 10.77 16.22 3.90
CA VAL A 174 10.91 17.08 2.71
C VAL A 174 10.38 18.50 2.91
N ASN A 175 9.47 18.70 3.87
CA ASN A 175 8.83 19.99 4.08
C ASN A 175 9.64 20.89 5.02
N ASP A 176 10.79 20.40 5.52
CA ASP A 176 11.79 21.15 6.30
C ASP A 176 11.27 21.88 7.55
N THR A 177 10.08 21.51 8.03
CA THR A 177 9.38 22.08 9.19
C THR A 177 9.80 21.43 10.50
N ARG A 178 9.42 20.15 10.73
CA ARG A 178 9.78 19.36 11.92
C ARG A 178 10.74 18.20 11.62
N LYS A 179 10.83 17.81 10.34
CA LYS A 179 11.67 16.73 9.80
C LYS A 179 11.62 15.42 10.57
N VAL A 180 10.43 14.86 10.77
CA VAL A 180 10.24 13.76 11.72
C VAL A 180 10.19 12.38 11.06
N TRP A 181 9.70 12.28 9.83
CA TRP A 181 9.53 10.99 9.12
C TRP A 181 9.71 11.13 7.61
N GLY A 182 9.84 9.98 6.92
CA GLY A 182 9.98 9.89 5.47
C GLY A 182 11.09 8.93 5.06
N GLY A 183 10.86 8.12 4.05
CA GLY A 183 11.74 7.04 3.61
C GLY A 183 11.72 5.78 4.49
N ASP A 184 10.79 5.69 5.43
CA ASP A 184 10.52 4.47 6.20
C ASP A 184 9.91 3.38 5.30
N TRP A 185 10.00 2.11 5.71
CA TRP A 185 9.52 0.97 4.90
C TRP A 185 8.00 0.99 4.64
N GLN A 186 7.19 1.58 5.54
CA GLN A 186 5.75 1.81 5.32
C GLN A 186 5.42 3.26 4.88
N ALA A 187 6.41 4.14 4.72
CA ALA A 187 6.16 5.56 4.48
C ALA A 187 5.29 5.81 3.25
N ALA A 188 5.46 4.99 2.20
CA ALA A 188 4.66 5.07 0.99
C ALA A 188 3.16 4.86 1.25
N HIS A 189 2.82 3.92 2.14
CA HIS A 189 1.43 3.64 2.51
C HIS A 189 0.78 4.82 3.24
N TRP A 190 1.52 5.47 4.14
CA TRP A 190 1.00 6.62 4.91
C TRP A 190 0.84 7.84 4.00
N ALA A 191 1.82 8.06 3.12
CA ALA A 191 1.77 9.10 2.09
C ALA A 191 0.62 8.87 1.10
N TYR A 192 0.33 7.62 0.72
CA TYR A 192 -0.81 7.26 -0.11
C TYR A 192 -2.13 7.69 0.54
N TYR A 193 -2.39 7.31 1.80
CA TYR A 193 -3.65 7.67 2.46
C TYR A 193 -3.81 9.19 2.63
N ALA A 194 -2.77 9.87 3.11
CA ALA A 194 -2.81 11.32 3.28
C ALA A 194 -2.93 12.06 1.94
N GLY A 195 -2.20 11.61 0.92
CA GLY A 195 -2.24 12.16 -0.43
C GLY A 195 -3.58 11.96 -1.12
N TYR A 196 -4.17 10.76 -1.01
CA TYR A 196 -5.48 10.44 -1.56
C TYR A 196 -6.59 11.27 -0.88
N ALA A 197 -6.60 11.34 0.45
CA ALA A 197 -7.52 12.19 1.19
C ALA A 197 -7.33 13.68 0.82
N GLY A 198 -6.08 14.10 0.63
CA GLY A 198 -5.73 15.42 0.13
C GLY A 198 -6.27 15.71 -1.26
N TRP A 199 -6.19 14.75 -2.19
CA TRP A 199 -6.74 14.88 -3.55
C TRP A 199 -8.27 14.97 -3.55
N LEU A 200 -8.94 14.19 -2.69
CA LEU A 200 -10.38 14.26 -2.47
C LEU A 200 -10.85 15.65 -1.98
N PHE A 201 -10.05 16.29 -1.12
CA PHE A 201 -10.30 17.62 -0.55
C PHE A 201 -9.48 18.73 -1.20
N TRP A 202 -8.95 18.53 -2.41
CA TRP A 202 -7.92 19.42 -2.97
C TRP A 202 -8.32 20.90 -2.93
N ASN A 203 -9.54 21.22 -3.35
CA ASN A 203 -10.07 22.60 -3.40
C ASN A 203 -10.42 23.19 -2.02
N ASP A 204 -10.37 22.39 -0.95
CA ASP A 204 -10.69 22.79 0.42
C ASP A 204 -9.42 22.99 1.28
N ILE A 205 -8.25 22.71 0.72
CA ILE A 205 -6.96 22.77 1.41
C ILE A 205 -6.24 24.06 1.01
N SER A 206 -5.54 24.69 1.97
CA SER A 206 -4.76 25.90 1.72
C SER A 206 -3.63 25.63 0.70
N ALA A 207 -3.24 26.64 -0.09
CA ALA A 207 -2.14 26.49 -1.05
C ALA A 207 -0.82 26.03 -0.40
N LYS A 208 -0.59 26.44 0.86
CA LYS A 208 0.57 26.01 1.65
C LYS A 208 0.52 24.51 1.95
N ASP A 209 -0.62 24.02 2.41
CA ASP A 209 -0.81 22.61 2.76
C ASP A 209 -0.86 21.72 1.50
N GLN A 210 -1.41 22.23 0.40
CA GLN A 210 -1.33 21.59 -0.93
C GLN A 210 0.13 21.38 -1.36
N ALA A 211 0.97 22.40 -1.20
CA ALA A 211 2.40 22.29 -1.51
C ALA A 211 3.11 21.25 -0.64
N TYR A 212 2.78 21.17 0.66
CA TYR A 212 3.35 20.14 1.55
C TYR A 212 2.96 18.72 1.15
N LEU A 213 1.70 18.51 0.75
CA LEU A 213 1.22 17.22 0.26
C LEU A 213 1.94 16.80 -1.02
N VAL A 214 2.04 17.70 -2.01
CA VAL A 214 2.72 17.39 -3.28
C VAL A 214 4.18 17.05 -3.06
N LYS A 215 4.91 17.84 -2.26
CA LYS A 215 6.31 17.54 -1.95
C LYS A 215 6.49 16.18 -1.26
N MET A 216 5.60 15.83 -0.33
CA MET A 216 5.61 14.52 0.34
C MET A 216 5.39 13.38 -0.66
N ILE A 217 4.36 13.48 -1.51
CA ILE A 217 4.03 12.45 -2.51
C ILE A 217 5.20 12.27 -3.48
N VAL A 218 5.76 13.36 -4.02
CA VAL A 218 6.89 13.32 -4.95
C VAL A 218 8.11 12.68 -4.31
N ALA A 219 8.48 13.12 -3.10
CA ALA A 219 9.67 12.60 -2.41
C ALA A 219 9.57 11.10 -2.11
N GLU A 220 8.39 10.62 -1.68
CA GLU A 220 8.19 9.20 -1.39
C GLU A 220 8.05 8.36 -2.67
N ALA A 221 7.47 8.90 -3.76
CA ALA A 221 7.38 8.20 -5.04
C ALA A 221 8.74 8.08 -5.74
N ASP A 222 9.53 9.17 -5.76
CA ASP A 222 10.85 9.21 -6.39
C ASP A 222 11.84 8.22 -5.78
N ARG A 223 11.68 7.90 -4.49
CA ARG A 223 12.52 6.93 -3.77
C ARG A 223 12.53 5.55 -4.44
N PHE A 224 11.48 5.18 -5.17
CA PHE A 224 11.36 3.85 -5.80
C PHE A 224 11.86 3.80 -7.24
N LEU A 225 12.15 4.94 -7.87
CA LEU A 225 12.54 4.97 -9.29
C LEU A 225 13.82 4.17 -9.58
N SER A 226 14.71 4.07 -8.59
CA SER A 226 15.97 3.32 -8.70
C SER A 226 15.98 2.00 -7.91
N LEU A 227 14.85 1.55 -7.36
CA LEU A 227 14.78 0.35 -6.51
C LEU A 227 13.98 -0.75 -7.20
N ALA A 228 14.50 -1.97 -7.21
CA ALA A 228 13.72 -3.14 -7.61
C ALA A 228 12.72 -3.53 -6.51
N PRO A 229 11.57 -4.13 -6.85
CA PRO A 229 10.71 -4.77 -5.87
C PRO A 229 11.46 -5.87 -5.10
N PRO A 230 11.37 -5.95 -3.76
CA PRO A 230 11.83 -7.10 -3.00
C PRO A 230 11.01 -8.36 -3.28
N TYR A 231 11.64 -9.53 -3.12
CA TYR A 231 10.97 -10.82 -3.29
C TYR A 231 11.17 -11.72 -2.07
N TYR A 232 10.12 -12.41 -1.61
CA TYR A 232 10.20 -13.45 -0.58
C TYR A 232 11.20 -14.54 -0.96
N LYS A 233 11.12 -15.02 -2.21
CA LYS A 233 12.03 -16.01 -2.80
C LYS A 233 12.60 -15.50 -4.11
N ASP A 234 13.86 -15.84 -4.37
CA ASP A 234 14.49 -15.55 -5.66
C ASP A 234 13.96 -16.46 -6.79
N SER A 235 14.43 -16.22 -8.02
CA SER A 235 14.06 -17.00 -9.21
C SER A 235 14.43 -18.49 -9.15
N LYS A 236 15.23 -18.93 -8.18
CA LYS A 236 15.60 -20.33 -7.95
C LYS A 236 14.86 -20.94 -6.75
N GLY A 237 13.94 -20.20 -6.14
CA GLY A 237 13.17 -20.61 -4.98
C GLY A 237 13.93 -20.51 -3.65
N LYS A 238 15.11 -19.87 -3.63
CA LYS A 238 15.82 -19.62 -2.37
C LYS A 238 15.08 -18.54 -1.57
N VAL A 239 14.77 -18.85 -0.32
CA VAL A 239 14.17 -17.90 0.63
C VAL A 239 15.15 -16.76 0.90
N LEU A 240 14.72 -15.53 0.61
CA LEU A 240 15.44 -14.29 0.89
C LEU A 240 14.97 -13.66 2.21
N PHE A 241 13.65 -13.69 2.47
CA PHE A 241 13.05 -13.13 3.68
C PHE A 241 12.18 -14.18 4.38
N PRO A 242 12.73 -15.01 5.29
CA PRO A 242 11.98 -16.09 5.92
C PRO A 242 10.69 -15.61 6.61
N GLY A 243 9.55 -16.10 6.13
CA GLY A 243 8.24 -15.77 6.66
C GLY A 243 7.75 -14.36 6.33
N ASP A 244 8.37 -13.66 5.39
CA ASP A 244 8.00 -12.30 5.03
C ASP A 244 7.79 -12.23 3.52
N SER A 245 6.51 -12.26 3.13
CA SER A 245 6.08 -12.43 1.74
C SER A 245 6.39 -11.25 0.84
N LYS A 246 6.67 -10.07 1.40
CA LYS A 246 6.82 -8.78 0.68
C LYS A 246 5.62 -8.28 -0.13
N ILE A 247 4.51 -9.04 -0.18
CA ILE A 247 3.28 -8.65 -0.91
C ILE A 247 2.73 -7.31 -0.43
N GLU A 248 2.70 -7.07 0.87
CA GLU A 248 2.11 -5.87 1.44
C GLU A 248 2.95 -4.65 1.11
N GLU A 249 4.26 -4.72 1.33
CA GLU A 249 5.17 -3.62 1.04
C GLU A 249 5.16 -3.28 -0.45
N ASP A 250 5.20 -4.29 -1.33
CA ASP A 250 5.14 -4.05 -2.77
C ASP A 250 3.82 -3.42 -3.19
N ALA A 251 2.70 -3.91 -2.63
CA ALA A 251 1.40 -3.33 -2.87
C ALA A 251 1.35 -1.87 -2.40
N TRP A 252 1.77 -1.57 -1.18
CA TRP A 252 1.78 -0.21 -0.62
C TRP A 252 2.65 0.76 -1.42
N ASN A 253 3.80 0.28 -1.92
CA ASN A 253 4.67 1.07 -2.77
C ASN A 253 4.00 1.37 -4.12
N ALA A 254 3.36 0.36 -4.73
CA ALA A 254 2.56 0.57 -5.94
C ALA A 254 1.43 1.59 -5.71
N GLU A 255 0.76 1.56 -4.55
CA GLU A 255 -0.33 2.50 -4.25
C GLU A 255 0.08 3.97 -4.36
N LEU A 256 1.22 4.30 -3.75
CA LEU A 256 1.75 5.64 -3.85
C LEU A 256 2.18 5.99 -5.27
N LEU A 257 2.84 5.06 -5.97
CA LEU A 257 3.37 5.30 -7.31
C LEU A 257 2.27 5.60 -8.32
N TYR A 258 1.20 4.80 -8.36
CA TYR A 258 0.08 5.08 -9.26
C TYR A 258 -0.69 6.33 -8.82
N LEU A 259 -0.78 6.63 -7.52
CA LEU A 259 -1.40 7.88 -7.05
C LEU A 259 -0.61 9.08 -7.55
N ALA A 260 0.71 9.08 -7.39
CA ALA A 260 1.58 10.16 -7.84
C ALA A 260 1.46 10.37 -9.35
N ALA A 261 1.54 9.29 -10.14
CA ALA A 261 1.44 9.37 -11.59
C ALA A 261 0.10 9.92 -12.10
N VAL A 262 -1.00 9.53 -11.44
CA VAL A 262 -2.35 9.92 -11.84
C VAL A 262 -2.69 11.33 -11.35
N MET A 263 -2.28 11.69 -10.14
CA MET A 263 -2.52 12.99 -9.53
C MET A 263 -1.66 14.09 -10.19
N LEU A 264 -0.44 13.76 -10.62
CA LEU A 264 0.55 14.67 -11.18
C LEU A 264 0.95 14.26 -12.63
N PRO A 265 0.00 14.19 -13.58
CA PRO A 265 0.26 13.59 -14.89
C PRO A 265 1.26 14.37 -15.76
N ASN A 266 1.49 15.64 -15.45
CA ASN A 266 2.45 16.50 -16.16
C ASN A 266 3.83 16.55 -15.48
N HIS A 267 4.03 15.82 -14.36
CA HIS A 267 5.33 15.75 -13.72
C HIS A 267 6.32 14.97 -14.60
N PRO A 268 7.59 15.39 -14.72
CA PRO A 268 8.58 14.69 -15.55
C PRO A 268 8.73 13.19 -15.24
N HIS A 269 8.47 12.79 -13.99
CA HIS A 269 8.54 11.38 -13.55
C HIS A 269 7.22 10.61 -13.65
N ALA A 270 6.11 11.22 -14.12
CA ALA A 270 4.78 10.58 -14.09
C ALA A 270 4.75 9.22 -14.81
N ASN A 271 5.39 9.13 -15.99
CA ASN A 271 5.50 7.87 -16.73
C ASN A 271 6.39 6.85 -16.01
N ASN A 272 7.48 7.30 -15.39
CA ASN A 272 8.38 6.42 -14.63
C ASN A 272 7.68 5.85 -13.38
N TRP A 273 6.90 6.67 -12.67
CA TRP A 273 6.09 6.20 -11.55
C TRP A 273 5.02 5.19 -11.99
N SER A 274 4.38 5.41 -13.14
CA SER A 274 3.41 4.45 -13.70
C SER A 274 4.06 3.12 -14.08
N TYR A 275 5.23 3.16 -14.71
CA TYR A 275 6.02 1.96 -15.03
C TYR A 275 6.39 1.19 -13.77
N LYS A 276 6.95 1.89 -12.76
CA LYS A 276 7.30 1.29 -11.47
C LYS A 276 6.08 0.74 -10.75
N ALA A 277 4.93 1.42 -10.80
CA ALA A 277 3.70 0.91 -10.20
C ALA A 277 3.31 -0.45 -10.81
N VAL A 278 3.39 -0.61 -12.13
CA VAL A 278 3.15 -1.90 -12.79
C VAL A 278 4.14 -2.97 -12.34
N GLU A 279 5.43 -2.64 -12.26
CA GLU A 279 6.45 -3.58 -11.79
C GLU A 279 6.17 -4.06 -10.36
N TYR A 280 5.86 -3.15 -9.43
CA TYR A 280 5.50 -3.49 -8.05
C TYR A 280 4.17 -4.25 -7.94
N LEU A 281 3.16 -3.94 -8.77
CA LEU A 281 1.88 -4.68 -8.79
C LEU A 281 2.07 -6.14 -9.22
N ILE A 282 2.89 -6.37 -10.25
CA ILE A 282 3.19 -7.72 -10.72
C ILE A 282 4.04 -8.47 -9.68
N ALA A 283 5.06 -7.83 -9.12
CA ALA A 283 5.92 -8.42 -8.10
C ALA A 283 5.15 -8.79 -6.82
N ALA A 284 4.26 -7.92 -6.34
CA ALA A 284 3.43 -8.19 -5.16
C ALA A 284 2.67 -9.51 -5.27
N THR A 285 2.21 -9.86 -6.48
CA THR A 285 1.33 -11.00 -6.74
C THR A 285 1.98 -12.13 -7.56
N SER A 286 3.31 -12.10 -7.72
CA SER A 286 4.01 -13.07 -8.56
C SER A 286 4.16 -14.45 -7.90
N LEU A 287 4.08 -15.47 -8.74
CA LEU A 287 4.21 -16.89 -8.41
C LEU A 287 5.45 -17.53 -9.06
N PRO A 288 5.88 -18.72 -8.61
CA PRO A 288 6.95 -19.46 -9.27
C PRO A 288 6.72 -19.67 -10.77
N SER A 289 5.47 -19.94 -11.18
CA SER A 289 5.13 -20.11 -12.60
C SER A 289 5.31 -18.84 -13.43
N ASP A 290 5.30 -17.66 -12.81
CA ASP A 290 5.42 -16.38 -13.51
C ASP A 290 6.83 -16.09 -14.03
N LEU A 291 7.85 -16.77 -13.48
CA LEU A 291 9.23 -16.71 -13.96
C LEU A 291 9.39 -17.20 -15.42
N ASN A 292 8.44 -17.99 -15.92
CA ASN A 292 8.41 -18.49 -17.29
C ASN A 292 7.13 -18.08 -18.04
N ASN A 293 6.38 -17.12 -17.52
CA ASN A 293 5.08 -16.75 -18.07
C ASN A 293 5.23 -15.80 -19.26
N ALA A 294 4.91 -16.32 -20.45
CA ALA A 294 5.00 -15.58 -21.72
C ALA A 294 3.80 -14.65 -21.98
N ARG A 295 2.81 -14.57 -21.08
CA ARG A 295 1.69 -13.63 -21.21
C ARG A 295 2.22 -12.21 -21.29
N MET A 296 1.79 -11.46 -22.31
CA MET A 296 2.19 -10.06 -22.48
C MET A 296 1.37 -9.16 -21.56
N ILE A 297 2.06 -8.39 -20.72
CA ILE A 297 1.50 -7.31 -19.91
C ILE A 297 2.26 -6.03 -20.22
N HIS A 298 1.54 -4.99 -20.65
CA HIS A 298 2.09 -3.68 -21.02
C HIS A 298 3.29 -3.77 -21.99
N GLY A 299 3.18 -4.64 -23.00
CA GLY A 299 4.19 -4.79 -24.05
C GLY A 299 5.40 -5.65 -23.70
N ARG A 300 5.46 -6.26 -22.49
CA ARG A 300 6.55 -7.16 -22.09
C ARG A 300 5.98 -8.48 -21.54
N PRO A 301 6.65 -9.64 -21.73
CA PRO A 301 6.20 -10.89 -21.13
C PRO A 301 6.30 -10.80 -19.60
N VAL A 302 5.37 -11.44 -18.87
CA VAL A 302 5.36 -11.49 -17.39
C VAL A 302 6.73 -11.88 -16.83
N SER A 303 7.40 -12.88 -17.43
CA SER A 303 8.73 -13.33 -17.02
C SER A 303 9.83 -12.25 -17.06
N SER A 304 9.63 -11.15 -17.78
CA SER A 304 10.55 -10.00 -17.82
C SER A 304 10.22 -8.88 -16.83
N TRP A 305 9.09 -9.00 -16.12
CA TRP A 305 8.71 -8.11 -15.03
C TRP A 305 9.16 -8.63 -13.67
N VAL A 306 9.43 -9.93 -13.53
CA VAL A 306 9.67 -10.58 -12.24
C VAL A 306 11.07 -11.18 -12.13
N ASN A 307 11.71 -11.02 -10.97
CA ASN A 307 13.03 -11.60 -10.65
C ASN A 307 12.98 -12.60 -9.48
N GLY A 308 11.78 -12.90 -9.01
CA GLY A 308 11.47 -13.75 -7.87
C GLY A 308 9.97 -13.84 -7.68
N TYR A 309 9.54 -14.35 -6.55
CA TYR A 309 8.12 -14.49 -6.24
C TYR A 309 7.77 -14.26 -4.78
N ASN A 310 6.56 -13.75 -4.57
CA ASN A 310 6.01 -13.37 -3.27
C ASN A 310 4.88 -14.29 -2.79
N LEU A 311 4.30 -15.08 -3.71
CA LEU A 311 3.25 -16.05 -3.43
C LEU A 311 3.73 -17.47 -3.72
N GLU A 312 3.22 -18.44 -2.97
CA GLU A 312 3.35 -19.85 -3.33
C GLU A 312 2.17 -20.30 -4.20
N GLU A 313 2.38 -21.32 -5.04
CA GLU A 313 1.28 -21.92 -5.79
C GLU A 313 0.23 -22.58 -4.86
N PRO A 314 -1.08 -22.46 -5.16
CA PRO A 314 -1.68 -21.84 -6.33
C PRO A 314 -2.05 -20.36 -6.11
N GLY A 315 -1.51 -19.69 -5.08
CA GLY A 315 -1.86 -18.33 -4.67
C GLY A 315 -1.82 -18.11 -3.16
N PHE A 316 -0.99 -18.82 -2.40
CA PHE A 316 -0.87 -18.65 -0.95
C PHE A 316 0.09 -17.53 -0.59
N VAL A 317 -0.25 -16.81 0.47
CA VAL A 317 0.65 -15.84 1.08
C VAL A 317 1.20 -16.47 2.36
N ILE A 318 2.52 -16.66 2.40
CA ILE A 318 3.23 -17.07 3.61
C ILE A 318 3.76 -15.81 4.27
N ASN A 319 3.12 -15.40 5.36
CA ASN A 319 3.57 -14.26 6.15
C ASN A 319 3.61 -14.63 7.63
N HIS A 320 4.57 -14.05 8.34
CA HIS A 320 4.98 -14.45 9.69
C HIS A 320 5.26 -15.96 9.81
N GLY A 321 5.77 -16.55 8.73
CA GLY A 321 6.13 -17.97 8.66
C GLY A 321 4.95 -18.93 8.54
N ILE A 322 3.72 -18.44 8.32
CA ILE A 322 2.52 -19.27 8.20
C ILE A 322 1.66 -18.88 7.00
N ILE A 323 0.91 -19.84 6.46
CA ILE A 323 -0.16 -19.57 5.51
C ILE A 323 -1.29 -18.86 6.26
N HIS A 324 -1.38 -17.55 6.06
CA HIS A 324 -2.27 -16.71 6.85
C HIS A 324 -3.42 -16.15 5.98
N PRO A 325 -4.67 -16.61 6.18
CA PRO A 325 -5.84 -16.16 5.40
C PRO A 325 -5.99 -14.64 5.33
N MET A 326 -5.73 -13.93 6.43
CA MET A 326 -5.76 -12.47 6.46
C MET A 326 -4.79 -11.86 5.43
N TYR A 327 -3.54 -12.33 5.35
CA TYR A 327 -2.55 -11.82 4.41
C TYR A 327 -2.88 -12.15 2.95
N ASN A 328 -3.47 -13.33 2.71
CA ASN A 328 -4.08 -13.63 1.43
C ASN A 328 -5.17 -12.60 1.04
N ALA A 329 -5.91 -12.09 2.02
CA ALA A 329 -6.96 -11.10 1.78
C ALA A 329 -6.51 -9.63 1.89
N LEU A 330 -5.27 -9.37 2.34
CA LEU A 330 -4.68 -8.03 2.44
C LEU A 330 -4.14 -7.58 1.09
N ALA A 331 -5.07 -7.35 0.16
CA ALA A 331 -4.71 -6.95 -1.18
C ALA A 331 -4.86 -5.42 -1.39
N SER A 332 -3.89 -4.62 -0.96
CA SER A 332 -3.88 -3.16 -1.21
C SER A 332 -4.01 -2.78 -2.70
N MET A 333 -3.49 -3.60 -3.62
CA MET A 333 -3.58 -3.39 -5.08
C MET A 333 -5.01 -3.27 -5.61
N ILE A 334 -6.04 -3.74 -4.88
CA ILE A 334 -7.44 -3.58 -5.27
C ILE A 334 -7.90 -2.10 -5.27
N ASN A 335 -7.09 -1.19 -4.75
CA ASN A 335 -7.32 0.24 -4.77
C ASN A 335 -6.91 0.92 -6.09
N ALA A 336 -6.16 0.26 -6.97
CA ALA A 336 -5.77 0.87 -8.24
C ALA A 336 -6.98 1.31 -9.09
N PRO A 337 -8.01 0.47 -9.33
CA PRO A 337 -9.19 0.90 -10.08
C PRO A 337 -9.89 2.14 -9.50
N ILE A 338 -9.83 2.33 -8.18
CA ILE A 338 -10.38 3.51 -7.51
C ILE A 338 -9.66 4.77 -7.98
N VAL A 339 -8.32 4.79 -7.92
CA VAL A 339 -7.52 5.97 -8.27
C VAL A 339 -7.61 6.31 -9.75
N PHE A 340 -7.48 5.31 -10.63
CA PHE A 340 -7.55 5.54 -12.07
C PHE A 340 -8.94 6.03 -12.50
N SER A 341 -10.01 5.45 -11.95
CA SER A 341 -11.38 5.87 -12.27
C SER A 341 -11.69 7.30 -11.81
N LEU A 342 -11.17 7.74 -10.66
CA LEU A 342 -11.30 9.13 -10.20
C LEU A 342 -10.65 10.14 -11.15
N ALA A 343 -9.58 9.74 -11.84
CA ALA A 343 -8.93 10.56 -12.86
C ALA A 343 -9.51 10.36 -14.27
N GLY A 344 -10.55 9.54 -14.43
CA GLY A 344 -11.10 9.20 -15.75
C GLY A 344 -10.10 8.48 -16.65
N LYS A 345 -9.16 7.72 -16.07
CA LYS A 345 -8.16 6.92 -16.78
C LYS A 345 -8.49 5.43 -16.69
N ALA A 346 -8.05 4.66 -17.69
CA ALA A 346 -8.07 3.21 -17.60
C ALA A 346 -7.07 2.71 -16.56
N THR A 347 -7.42 1.62 -15.89
CA THR A 347 -6.58 0.95 -14.89
C THR A 347 -5.57 0.05 -15.60
N PRO A 348 -4.28 0.05 -15.22
CA PRO A 348 -3.31 -0.90 -15.75
C PRO A 348 -3.76 -2.35 -15.55
N GLU A 349 -3.62 -3.18 -16.58
CA GLU A 349 -3.94 -4.62 -16.53
C GLU A 349 -3.19 -5.33 -15.38
N ALA A 350 -1.99 -4.87 -15.05
CA ALA A 350 -1.21 -5.37 -13.91
C ALA A 350 -1.95 -5.25 -12.56
N ALA A 351 -2.89 -4.32 -12.39
CA ALA A 351 -3.62 -4.12 -11.14
C ALA A 351 -4.52 -5.31 -10.74
N ARG A 352 -4.81 -6.21 -11.68
CA ARG A 352 -5.57 -7.44 -11.42
C ARG A 352 -4.75 -8.71 -11.63
N PHE A 353 -3.43 -8.58 -11.76
CA PHE A 353 -2.54 -9.71 -11.96
C PHE A 353 -2.63 -10.67 -10.76
N ASN A 354 -2.86 -11.96 -11.05
CA ASN A 354 -3.01 -13.07 -10.09
C ASN A 354 -4.01 -12.88 -8.92
N LEU A 355 -4.84 -11.83 -8.92
CA LEU A 355 -5.88 -11.65 -7.90
C LEU A 355 -6.91 -12.79 -7.91
N ASP A 356 -7.18 -13.34 -9.09
CA ASP A 356 -8.03 -14.52 -9.28
C ASP A 356 -7.45 -15.78 -8.61
N LYS A 357 -6.12 -15.92 -8.61
CA LYS A 357 -5.40 -17.02 -7.95
C LYS A 357 -5.39 -16.87 -6.42
N ILE A 358 -5.16 -15.66 -5.91
CA ILE A 358 -5.34 -15.34 -4.49
C ILE A 358 -6.77 -15.63 -4.03
N TYR A 359 -7.76 -15.21 -4.82
CA TYR A 359 -9.16 -15.45 -4.48
C TYR A 359 -9.51 -16.93 -4.53
N TYR A 360 -8.92 -17.68 -5.46
CA TYR A 360 -9.06 -19.13 -5.52
C TYR A 360 -8.50 -19.80 -4.26
N SER A 361 -7.34 -19.37 -3.76
CA SER A 361 -6.68 -20.02 -2.61
C SER A 361 -7.51 -19.93 -1.33
N ILE A 362 -8.20 -18.81 -1.11
CA ILE A 362 -9.05 -18.64 0.09
C ILE A 362 -10.44 -19.28 -0.07
N THR A 363 -11.03 -19.24 -1.28
CA THR A 363 -12.42 -19.67 -1.48
C THR A 363 -12.57 -21.15 -1.85
N SER A 364 -11.52 -21.75 -2.44
CA SER A 364 -11.68 -22.96 -3.26
C SER A 364 -10.57 -24.00 -3.09
N HIS A 365 -9.39 -23.64 -2.57
CA HIS A 365 -8.34 -24.61 -2.27
C HIS A 365 -8.66 -25.42 -1.01
N GLN A 366 -8.49 -26.74 -1.07
CA GLN A 366 -8.75 -27.66 0.03
C GLN A 366 -7.46 -27.96 0.78
N PHE A 367 -7.34 -27.49 2.02
CA PHE A 367 -6.26 -27.84 2.93
C PHE A 367 -6.59 -29.18 3.60
N LEU A 368 -5.83 -30.23 3.31
CA LEU A 368 -6.05 -31.56 3.90
C LEU A 368 -5.44 -31.63 5.30
N ASP A 369 -6.20 -32.18 6.25
CA ASP A 369 -5.69 -32.60 7.55
C ASP A 369 -5.37 -34.10 7.50
N PRO A 370 -4.13 -34.53 7.78
CA PRO A 370 -2.90 -33.74 8.02
C PRO A 370 -2.20 -33.28 6.71
N PRO A 371 -1.25 -32.30 6.74
CA PRO A 371 -0.60 -31.70 7.92
C PRO A 371 -1.25 -30.42 8.46
N TYR A 372 -2.28 -29.91 7.80
CA TYR A 372 -2.99 -28.71 8.27
C TYR A 372 -3.93 -29.03 9.43
N LYS A 373 -4.30 -28.02 10.22
CA LYS A 373 -5.12 -28.21 11.43
C LYS A 373 -6.46 -28.89 11.13
N ALA A 374 -6.86 -29.85 11.96
CA ALA A 374 -8.18 -30.47 11.88
C ALA A 374 -9.34 -29.44 11.89
N PRO A 375 -10.41 -29.66 11.10
CA PRO A 375 -10.69 -30.82 10.25
C PRO A 375 -10.19 -30.68 8.79
N GLY A 376 -9.32 -29.72 8.49
CA GLY A 376 -9.04 -29.31 7.12
C GLY A 376 -10.20 -28.54 6.46
N GLY A 377 -10.09 -28.30 5.15
CA GLY A 377 -11.10 -27.65 4.31
C GLY A 377 -10.59 -26.39 3.61
N THR A 378 -11.51 -25.58 3.09
CA THR A 378 -11.21 -24.24 2.54
C THR A 378 -11.10 -23.21 3.66
N MET A 379 -10.30 -22.15 3.45
CA MET A 379 -10.26 -21.03 4.39
C MET A 379 -11.65 -20.41 4.58
N TYR A 380 -12.38 -20.16 3.48
CA TYR A 380 -13.77 -19.74 3.57
C TYR A 380 -14.71 -20.94 3.73
N ARG A 381 -15.57 -20.88 4.75
CA ARG A 381 -16.50 -21.96 5.10
C ARG A 381 -17.92 -21.58 4.68
N ALA A 382 -18.51 -22.36 3.79
CA ALA A 382 -19.84 -22.05 3.26
C ALA A 382 -20.89 -21.94 4.38
N GLY A 383 -21.77 -20.94 4.27
CA GLY A 383 -22.85 -20.68 5.22
C GLY A 383 -22.46 -19.83 6.43
N THR A 384 -21.19 -19.47 6.60
CA THR A 384 -20.71 -18.68 7.74
C THR A 384 -19.68 -17.64 7.32
N ALA A 385 -19.53 -16.60 8.15
CA ALA A 385 -18.45 -15.63 8.02
C ALA A 385 -17.14 -16.13 8.62
N GLU A 386 -17.17 -17.17 9.46
CA GLU A 386 -15.98 -17.70 10.14
C GLU A 386 -14.97 -18.26 9.13
N VAL A 387 -13.69 -17.96 9.38
CA VAL A 387 -12.57 -18.35 8.52
C VAL A 387 -11.77 -19.48 9.18
N TYR A 388 -11.44 -20.49 8.39
CA TYR A 388 -10.52 -21.55 8.77
C TYR A 388 -9.06 -21.11 8.53
N TYR A 389 -8.23 -21.30 9.55
CA TYR A 389 -6.83 -20.92 9.56
C TYR A 389 -5.97 -22.20 9.53
N PRO A 390 -5.47 -22.63 8.35
CA PRO A 390 -4.83 -23.94 8.19
C PRO A 390 -3.60 -24.13 9.08
N GLU A 391 -2.86 -23.06 9.34
CA GLU A 391 -1.66 -23.06 10.20
C GLU A 391 -1.83 -22.21 11.47
N GLY A 392 -2.99 -21.58 11.66
CA GLY A 392 -3.29 -20.67 12.78
C GLY A 392 -3.22 -19.19 12.41
N SER A 393 -3.26 -18.35 13.44
CA SER A 393 -3.15 -16.89 13.34
C SER A 393 -2.42 -16.34 14.54
N ASP A 394 -1.63 -15.29 14.32
CA ASP A 394 -0.88 -14.52 15.30
C ASP A 394 -1.45 -13.11 15.54
N TRP A 395 -2.40 -12.68 14.70
CA TRP A 395 -3.12 -11.41 14.83
C TRP A 395 -4.51 -11.52 15.48
N GLY A 396 -5.08 -12.73 15.53
CA GLY A 396 -6.46 -12.96 15.95
C GLY A 396 -7.37 -13.39 14.81
N MET A 397 -8.54 -13.93 15.16
CA MET A 397 -9.46 -14.55 14.20
C MET A 397 -10.68 -13.69 13.86
N GLY A 398 -10.74 -12.46 14.37
CA GLY A 398 -11.89 -11.55 14.24
C GLY A 398 -11.79 -10.52 13.12
N VAL A 399 -10.78 -10.60 12.24
CA VAL A 399 -10.46 -9.53 11.26
C VAL A 399 -11.31 -9.66 9.97
N TYR A 400 -12.64 -9.53 10.09
CA TYR A 400 -13.57 -9.80 8.98
C TYR A 400 -13.60 -8.72 7.89
N ASP A 401 -13.15 -7.51 8.19
CA ASP A 401 -13.15 -6.37 7.28
C ASP A 401 -12.20 -6.55 6.09
N THR A 402 -11.07 -7.25 6.29
CA THR A 402 -10.15 -7.57 5.19
C THR A 402 -10.81 -8.46 4.14
N TYR A 403 -11.54 -9.49 4.61
CA TYR A 403 -12.25 -10.43 3.75
C TYR A 403 -13.41 -9.74 3.04
N ALA A 404 -14.20 -8.94 3.76
CA ALA A 404 -15.27 -8.16 3.17
C ALA A 404 -14.75 -7.23 2.05
N ASN A 405 -13.63 -6.53 2.27
CA ASN A 405 -13.05 -5.64 1.27
C ASN A 405 -12.57 -6.40 0.02
N LEU A 406 -11.85 -7.52 0.21
CA LEU A 406 -11.40 -8.37 -0.88
C LEU A 406 -12.57 -8.93 -1.68
N ASP A 407 -13.57 -9.51 -1.01
CA ASP A 407 -14.76 -10.08 -1.64
C ASP A 407 -15.51 -9.05 -2.47
N ILE A 408 -15.61 -7.83 -1.93
CA ILE A 408 -16.25 -6.70 -2.60
C ILE A 408 -15.51 -6.36 -3.90
N ALA A 409 -14.19 -6.23 -3.83
CA ALA A 409 -13.38 -6.00 -5.01
C ALA A 409 -13.46 -7.17 -6.01
N ALA A 410 -13.47 -8.41 -5.54
CA ALA A 410 -13.52 -9.63 -6.36
C ALA A 410 -14.77 -9.67 -7.24
N PHE A 411 -15.94 -9.45 -6.64
CA PHE A 411 -17.19 -9.45 -7.39
C PHE A 411 -17.35 -8.19 -8.23
N THR A 412 -16.89 -7.03 -7.74
CA THR A 412 -17.11 -5.74 -8.41
C THR A 412 -16.28 -5.64 -9.68
N TYR A 413 -15.04 -6.12 -9.64
CA TYR A 413 -14.11 -6.09 -10.76
C TYR A 413 -14.05 -7.41 -11.55
N GLY A 414 -14.75 -8.46 -11.11
CA GLY A 414 -14.99 -9.68 -11.89
C GLY A 414 -13.83 -10.67 -11.95
N TRP A 415 -12.88 -10.61 -11.00
CA TRP A 415 -11.78 -11.57 -10.89
C TRP A 415 -12.07 -12.75 -9.95
N ASP A 416 -13.32 -12.93 -9.52
CA ASP A 416 -13.79 -14.11 -8.77
C ASP A 416 -14.11 -15.34 -9.64
N ASN A 417 -13.70 -15.34 -10.90
CA ASN A 417 -14.06 -16.34 -11.90
C ASN A 417 -13.53 -17.76 -11.61
N ARG A 418 -12.43 -17.89 -10.83
CA ARG A 418 -11.86 -19.17 -10.40
C ARG A 418 -12.54 -19.75 -9.16
N ALA A 419 -13.39 -19.00 -8.47
CA ALA A 419 -14.09 -19.51 -7.30
C ALA A 419 -15.07 -20.62 -7.70
N LYS A 420 -14.96 -21.80 -7.06
CA LYS A 420 -15.67 -23.02 -7.50
C LYS A 420 -17.15 -23.07 -7.09
N LYS A 421 -17.48 -22.65 -5.86
CA LYS A 421 -18.83 -22.84 -5.28
C LYS A 421 -19.58 -21.52 -5.07
N HIS A 422 -18.93 -20.57 -4.43
CA HIS A 422 -19.52 -19.27 -4.10
C HIS A 422 -18.59 -18.15 -4.55
N LYS A 423 -19.18 -17.12 -5.16
CA LYS A 423 -18.52 -15.93 -5.72
C LYS A 423 -18.44 -14.78 -4.72
N GLY A 424 -17.76 -13.70 -5.06
CA GLY A 424 -17.48 -12.59 -4.13
C GLY A 424 -18.73 -11.96 -3.52
N ASN A 425 -19.83 -11.82 -4.27
CA ASN A 425 -21.07 -11.25 -3.73
C ASN A 425 -21.70 -12.12 -2.62
N TYR A 426 -21.45 -13.43 -2.60
CA TYR A 426 -21.91 -14.31 -1.53
C TYR A 426 -21.10 -14.05 -0.25
N TRP A 427 -19.77 -14.10 -0.36
CA TRP A 427 -18.85 -13.93 0.78
C TRP A 427 -18.87 -12.52 1.35
N ALA A 428 -18.91 -11.50 0.48
CA ALA A 428 -19.01 -10.10 0.86
C ALA A 428 -20.18 -9.83 1.80
N LYS A 429 -21.34 -10.46 1.56
CA LYS A 429 -22.53 -10.30 2.42
C LYS A 429 -22.33 -10.90 3.80
N LEU A 430 -21.66 -12.05 3.89
CA LEU A 430 -21.39 -12.74 5.17
C LEU A 430 -20.37 -11.95 5.98
N HIS A 431 -19.22 -11.64 5.40
CA HIS A 431 -18.14 -10.93 6.08
C HIS A 431 -18.55 -9.50 6.46
N ALA A 432 -19.20 -8.74 5.56
CA ALA A 432 -19.66 -7.40 5.91
C ALA A 432 -20.74 -7.43 7.01
N ALA A 433 -21.65 -8.41 7.01
CA ALA A 433 -22.62 -8.55 8.10
C ALA A 433 -21.90 -8.80 9.44
N LYS A 434 -20.87 -9.66 9.46
CA LYS A 434 -20.09 -9.95 10.66
C LYS A 434 -19.35 -8.72 11.20
N VAL A 435 -18.73 -7.91 10.33
CA VAL A 435 -18.10 -6.63 10.72
C VAL A 435 -19.13 -5.70 11.37
N LEU A 436 -20.32 -5.59 10.77
CA LEU A 436 -21.39 -4.76 11.33
C LEU A 436 -21.84 -5.29 12.71
N ASP A 437 -21.94 -6.61 12.87
CA ASP A 437 -22.30 -7.21 14.16
C ASP A 437 -21.23 -6.99 15.23
N GLN A 438 -19.95 -6.99 14.85
CA GLN A 438 -18.84 -6.60 15.75
C GLN A 438 -19.02 -5.16 16.26
N GLN A 439 -19.33 -4.21 15.37
CA GLN A 439 -19.53 -2.80 15.74
C GLN A 439 -20.80 -2.54 16.55
N LYS A 440 -21.86 -3.33 16.34
CA LYS A 440 -23.14 -3.17 17.05
C LYS A 440 -23.02 -3.35 18.57
N ARG A 441 -22.01 -4.10 19.02
CA ARG A 441 -21.75 -4.39 20.44
C ARG A 441 -21.41 -3.14 21.26
N PHE A 442 -20.95 -2.07 20.62
CA PHE A 442 -20.41 -0.89 21.30
C PHE A 442 -21.21 0.38 20.99
N ALA A 443 -21.29 1.26 21.99
CA ALA A 443 -22.04 2.52 21.88
C ALA A 443 -21.37 3.53 20.93
N ASP A 444 -20.03 3.59 20.97
CA ASP A 444 -19.21 4.43 20.08
C ASP A 444 -18.90 3.76 18.73
N ARG A 445 -19.31 2.50 18.56
CA ARG A 445 -19.22 1.72 17.32
C ARG A 445 -17.80 1.36 16.88
N HIS A 446 -16.83 1.33 17.80
CA HIS A 446 -15.58 0.61 17.51
C HIS A 446 -15.87 -0.87 17.21
N THR A 447 -14.93 -1.56 16.58
CA THR A 447 -15.17 -2.88 16.00
C THR A 447 -14.72 -4.00 16.94
N TYR A 448 -13.52 -3.90 17.49
CA TYR A 448 -12.86 -5.02 18.17
C TYR A 448 -12.96 -4.96 19.69
N ALA A 449 -13.33 -6.09 20.31
CA ALA A 449 -13.47 -6.17 21.77
C ALA A 449 -12.13 -6.26 22.50
N ASN A 450 -11.17 -7.00 21.93
CA ASN A 450 -9.87 -7.28 22.54
C ASN A 450 -8.92 -7.88 21.50
N ASP A 451 -7.70 -8.20 21.96
CA ASP A 451 -6.61 -8.68 21.11
C ASP A 451 -6.80 -10.10 20.57
N ASN A 452 -7.74 -10.90 21.11
CA ASN A 452 -8.09 -12.20 20.52
C ASN A 452 -8.85 -12.04 19.19
N GLU A 453 -9.57 -10.94 19.03
CA GLU A 453 -10.24 -10.62 17.76
C GLU A 453 -9.26 -9.96 16.79
N ASN A 454 -8.48 -8.99 17.27
CA ASN A 454 -7.41 -8.35 16.52
C ASN A 454 -6.40 -7.68 17.48
N SER A 455 -5.16 -8.14 17.49
CA SER A 455 -4.08 -7.61 18.33
C SER A 455 -3.32 -6.43 17.70
N TYR A 456 -3.60 -6.09 16.44
CA TYR A 456 -2.93 -4.98 15.76
C TYR A 456 -3.25 -3.63 16.42
N PRO A 457 -2.25 -2.81 16.79
CA PRO A 457 -2.49 -1.51 17.44
C PRO A 457 -3.30 -0.50 16.61
N GLY A 458 -3.28 -0.63 15.28
CA GLY A 458 -4.02 0.22 14.35
C GLY A 458 -5.31 -0.40 13.81
N LYS A 459 -5.90 -1.37 14.55
CA LYS A 459 -7.03 -2.17 14.08
C LYS A 459 -8.27 -1.36 13.68
N GLU A 460 -8.58 -0.27 14.36
CA GLU A 460 -9.74 0.57 14.01
C GLU A 460 -9.45 1.49 12.82
N GLU A 461 -8.20 1.95 12.70
CA GLU A 461 -7.72 2.69 11.54
C GLU A 461 -7.75 1.81 10.27
N ALA A 462 -7.47 0.51 10.41
CA ALA A 462 -7.62 -0.45 9.31
C ALA A 462 -9.09 -0.61 8.86
N ILE A 463 -10.07 -0.57 9.78
CA ILE A 463 -11.50 -0.56 9.40
C ILE A 463 -11.81 0.66 8.54
N ALA A 464 -11.32 1.84 8.92
CA ALA A 464 -11.58 3.08 8.19
C ALA A 464 -11.04 3.01 6.75
N THR A 465 -9.85 2.43 6.55
CA THR A 465 -9.27 2.30 5.20
C THR A 465 -9.93 1.20 4.39
N ARG A 466 -10.07 0.00 4.93
CA ARG A 466 -10.64 -1.14 4.17
C ARG A 466 -12.12 -0.93 3.85
N MET A 467 -12.91 -0.38 4.77
CA MET A 467 -14.32 -0.11 4.51
C MET A 467 -14.54 1.19 3.73
N GLY A 468 -13.60 2.14 3.82
CA GLY A 468 -13.48 3.26 2.90
C GLY A 468 -13.28 2.79 1.46
N SER A 469 -12.27 1.94 1.23
CA SER A 469 -11.99 1.32 -0.07
C SER A 469 -13.13 0.46 -0.60
N ALA A 470 -13.75 -0.35 0.26
CA ALA A 470 -14.90 -1.17 -0.11
C ALA A 470 -16.09 -0.31 -0.56
N TRP A 471 -16.41 0.75 0.19
CA TRP A 471 -17.45 1.69 -0.21
C TRP A 471 -17.11 2.39 -1.52
N MET A 472 -15.87 2.88 -1.66
CA MET A 472 -15.43 3.58 -2.86
C MET A 472 -15.42 2.66 -4.09
N THR A 473 -15.09 1.38 -3.93
CA THR A 473 -15.19 0.35 -4.97
C THR A 473 -16.63 0.22 -5.47
N ILE A 474 -17.59 0.01 -4.56
CA ILE A 474 -19.02 -0.11 -4.93
C ILE A 474 -19.54 1.19 -5.55
N TRP A 475 -19.18 2.33 -4.96
CA TRP A 475 -19.63 3.65 -5.40
C TRP A 475 -19.07 3.99 -6.78
N LEU A 476 -17.77 3.86 -7.02
CA LEU A 476 -17.16 4.15 -8.31
C LEU A 476 -17.65 3.21 -9.38
N GLN A 477 -17.76 1.90 -9.13
CA GLN A 477 -18.31 0.98 -10.13
C GLN A 477 -19.73 1.38 -10.54
N HIS A 478 -20.53 1.93 -9.62
CA HIS A 478 -21.83 2.50 -9.94
C HIS A 478 -21.72 3.78 -10.78
N GLN A 479 -20.79 4.68 -10.45
CA GLN A 479 -20.53 5.94 -11.18
C GLN A 479 -19.99 5.68 -12.59
N ILE A 480 -18.82 5.06 -12.67
CA ILE A 480 -18.01 4.79 -13.84
C ILE A 480 -17.32 3.43 -13.65
N PRO A 481 -17.80 2.37 -14.31
CA PRO A 481 -17.18 1.05 -14.21
C PRO A 481 -15.69 1.09 -14.54
N ALA A 482 -14.90 0.35 -13.76
CA ALA A 482 -13.48 0.23 -14.01
C ALA A 482 -13.23 -0.39 -15.40
N VAL A 483 -12.34 0.22 -16.17
CA VAL A 483 -11.84 -0.29 -17.45
C VAL A 483 -10.37 -0.61 -17.28
N TYR A 484 -9.93 -1.76 -17.82
CA TYR A 484 -8.54 -2.18 -17.79
C TYR A 484 -7.88 -1.97 -19.14
N ASP A 485 -6.63 -1.54 -19.14
CA ASP A 485 -5.82 -1.34 -20.33
C ASP A 485 -4.51 -2.15 -20.23
N ASN A 486 -4.11 -2.77 -21.35
CA ASN A 486 -2.87 -3.53 -21.48
C ASN A 486 -1.90 -2.93 -22.51
N ASN A 487 -2.14 -1.69 -22.95
CA ASN A 487 -1.24 -1.01 -23.87
C ASN A 487 0.17 -0.88 -23.29
N PRO A 488 1.23 -0.97 -24.13
CA PRO A 488 2.59 -0.65 -23.73
C PRO A 488 2.73 0.80 -23.25
N PHE A 489 3.65 1.04 -22.33
CA PHE A 489 4.01 2.41 -21.95
C PHE A 489 4.70 3.13 -23.12
N GLN A 490 4.22 4.31 -23.48
CA GLN A 490 4.88 5.15 -24.47
C GLN A 490 6.15 5.77 -23.83
N ASN A 491 7.31 5.60 -24.49
CA ASN A 491 8.62 6.18 -24.13
C ASN A 491 9.35 5.61 -22.88
N SER A 492 9.26 4.31 -22.57
CA SER A 492 10.04 3.71 -21.47
C SER A 492 11.50 3.34 -21.80
N LEU A 493 11.99 3.68 -23.01
CA LEU A 493 13.33 3.30 -23.52
C LEU A 493 14.53 3.76 -22.65
N GLN A 494 14.33 4.62 -21.64
CA GLN A 494 15.42 5.10 -20.78
C GLN A 494 15.66 4.29 -19.49
N LEU A 495 14.73 3.44 -19.05
CA LEU A 495 14.91 2.67 -17.80
C LEU A 495 15.58 1.31 -18.02
N ASP A 496 15.45 0.72 -19.21
CA ASP A 496 16.08 -0.57 -19.56
C ASP A 496 17.61 -0.49 -19.70
N MET A 497 18.22 0.71 -19.70
CA MET A 497 19.68 0.89 -19.75
C MET A 497 20.35 0.99 -18.36
N LEU A 498 19.59 0.84 -17.27
CA LEU A 498 20.10 0.94 -15.89
C LEU A 498 19.87 -0.32 -15.04
N GLN A 499 19.30 -1.38 -15.62
CA GLN A 499 19.29 -2.74 -15.07
C GLN A 499 20.42 -3.55 -15.72
#